data_AF-A0A182YS52-F1
#
_entry.id   AF-A0A182YS52-F1
#
_cell.length_a   1.000
_cell.length_b   1.000
_cell.length_c   1.000
_cell.angle_alpha   90.00
_cell.angle_beta   90.00
_cell.angle_gamma   90.00
#
_symmetry.space_group_name_H-M   'P 1'
#
loop_
_entity.id
_entity.type
_entity.pdbx_description
1 polymer ?
#
loop_
_entity_poly.entity_id
_entity_poly.type
_entity_poly.pdbx_seq_one_letter_code
_entity_poly.pdbx_strand_id
1 'polypeptide(L)' 'MFNFQETIYETSARLLFMAVKWAKNLPSFASLTFRDQVILLEESWAELFLLNAIQWCMPIDTTA' A
#
# COMPACT_ATOMS: atom_id res chain seq x y z
N MET A 1 -13.49 15.44 19.40
CA MET A 1 -12.31 14.58 19.66
C MET A 1 -12.47 13.14 19.15
N PHE A 2 -13.67 12.70 18.71
CA PHE A 2 -13.93 11.34 18.20
C PHE A 2 -13.51 11.05 16.74
N ASN A 3 -13.08 12.04 15.95
CA ASN A 3 -12.96 11.86 14.49
C ASN A 3 -11.54 11.54 13.98
N PHE A 4 -10.49 11.82 14.75
CA PHE A 4 -9.11 11.61 14.28
C PHE A 4 -8.79 10.13 14.05
N GLN A 5 -9.30 9.26 14.92
CA GLN A 5 -9.08 7.82 14.82
C GLN A 5 -9.83 7.20 13.63
N GLU A 6 -11.06 7.64 13.37
CA GLU A 6 -11.83 7.24 12.18
C GLU A 6 -11.10 7.66 10.90
N THR A 7 -10.56 8.89 10.86
CA THR A 7 -9.75 9.37 9.73
C THR A 7 -8.48 8.54 9.53
N ILE A 8 -7.80 8.13 10.61
CA ILE A 8 -6.61 7.26 10.51
C ILE A 8 -6.97 5.88 9.97
N TYR A 9 -8.02 5.24 10.49
CA TYR A 9 -8.42 3.91 10.02
C TYR A 9 -8.90 3.96 8.56
N GLU A 10 -9.69 4.97 8.18
CA GLU A 10 -10.11 5.16 6.79
C GLU A 10 -8.91 5.36 5.86
N THR A 11 -7.97 6.22 6.24
CA THR A 11 -6.76 6.50 5.45
C THR A 11 -5.90 5.24 5.32
N SER A 12 -5.74 4.49 6.41
CA SER A 12 -4.99 3.24 6.42
C SER A 12 -5.64 2.19 5.49
N ALA A 13 -6.96 2.04 5.53
CA ALA A 13 -7.67 1.13 4.63
C ALA A 13 -7.50 1.53 3.16
N ARG A 14 -7.55 2.83 2.85
CA ARG A 14 -7.29 3.35 1.49
C ARG A 14 -5.87 3.06 1.03
N LEU A 15 -4.87 3.29 1.87
CA LEU A 15 -3.46 3.04 1.55
C LEU A 15 -3.20 1.54 1.31
N LEU A 16 -3.78 0.66 2.15
CA LEU A 16 -3.68 -0.78 1.95
C LEU A 16 -4.32 -1.21 0.63
N PHE A 17 -5.50 -0.68 0.30
CA PHE A 17 -6.15 -0.96 -0.96
C PHE A 17 -5.33 -0.49 -2.17
N MET A 18 -4.71 0.68 -2.08
CA MET A 18 -3.80 1.20 -3.11
C MET A 18 -2.56 0.31 -3.27
N ALA A 19 -1.95 -0.13 -2.16
CA ALA A 19 -0.79 -1.03 -2.16
C ALA A 19 -1.10 -2.36 -2.89
N VAL A 20 -2.21 -3.00 -2.55
CA VAL A 20 -2.65 -4.25 -3.19
C VAL A 20 -2.99 -4.02 -4.67
N LYS A 21 -3.70 -2.93 -5.00
CA LYS A 21 -4.04 -2.60 -6.39
C LYS A 21 -2.80 -2.35 -7.25
N TRP A 22 -1.80 -1.68 -6.70
CA TRP A 22 -0.52 -1.46 -7.37
C TRP A 22 0.17 -2.79 -7.68
N ALA A 23 0.32 -3.67 -6.69
CA ALA A 23 0.97 -4.97 -6.88
C ALA A 23 0.27 -5.80 -7.97
N LYS A 24 -1.06 -5.87 -7.95
CA LYS A 24 -1.86 -6.58 -8.95
C LYS A 24 -1.76 -6.04 -10.38
N ASN A 25 -1.38 -4.77 -10.54
CA ASN A 25 -1.23 -4.14 -11.86
C ASN A 25 0.19 -4.32 -12.45
N LEU A 26 1.14 -4.87 -11.69
CA LEU A 26 2.48 -5.16 -12.21
C LEU A 26 2.40 -6.35 -13.19
N PRO A 27 2.89 -6.22 -14.44
CA PRO A 27 2.83 -7.31 -15.41
C PRO A 27 3.53 -8.60 -14.94
N SER A 28 4.67 -8.46 -14.24
CA SER A 28 5.39 -9.59 -13.66
C SER A 28 4.58 -10.30 -12.58
N PHE A 29 3.90 -9.55 -11.71
CA PHE A 29 3.05 -10.11 -10.66
C PHE A 29 1.79 -10.77 -11.23
N ALA A 30 1.15 -10.13 -12.21
CA ALA A 30 -0.04 -10.66 -12.88
C ALA A 30 0.24 -11.96 -13.66
N SER A 31 1.50 -12.20 -14.06
CA SER A 31 1.92 -13.44 -14.73
C SER A 31 2.07 -14.64 -13.80
N LEU A 32 2.12 -14.42 -12.48
CA LEU A 32 2.24 -15.47 -11.48
C LEU A 32 0.92 -16.23 -11.30
N THR A 33 0.99 -17.46 -10.79
CA THR A 33 -0.22 -18.19 -10.42
C THR A 33 -0.98 -17.45 -9.32
N PHE A 34 -2.31 -17.58 -9.27
CA PHE A 34 -3.11 -16.94 -8.21
C PHE A 34 -2.62 -17.31 -6.81
N ARG A 35 -2.16 -18.56 -6.63
CA ARG A 35 -1.57 -19.04 -5.36
C ARG A 35 -0.32 -18.23 -5.00
N ASP A 36 0.59 -18.05 -5.93
CA ASP A 36 1.84 -17.31 -5.67
C ASP A 36 1.56 -15.81 -5.46
N GLN A 37 0.57 -15.24 -6.16
CA GLN A 37 0.12 -13.88 -5.92
C GLN A 37 -0.37 -13.70 -4.47
N VAL A 38 -1.18 -14.63 -3.96
CA VAL A 38 -1.67 -14.59 -2.58
C VAL A 38 -0.50 -14.71 -1.60
N ILE A 39 0.38 -15.70 -1.76
CA ILE A 39 1.54 -15.90 -0.87
C ILE A 39 2.41 -14.64 -0.82
N LEU A 40 2.77 -14.08 -1.98
CA LEU A 40 3.61 -12.89 -2.03
C LEU A 40 2.93 -11.68 -1.38
N LEU A 41 1.62 -11.51 -1.56
CA LEU A 41 0.87 -10.44 -0.89
C LEU A 41 0.81 -10.66 0.62
N GLU A 42 0.57 -11.89 1.08
CA GLU A 42 0.55 -12.23 2.51
C GLU A 42 1.90 -11.94 3.19
N GLU A 43 3.01 -12.17 2.49
CA GLU A 43 4.36 -11.93 3.03
C GLU A 43 4.77 -10.44 2.97
N SER A 44 4.29 -9.68 1.99
CA SER A 44 4.78 -8.30 1.72
C SER A 44 3.80 -7.16 1.99
N TRP A 45 2.53 -7.44 2.35
CA TRP A 45 1.50 -6.39 2.47
C TRP A 45 1.88 -5.28 3.45
N ALA A 46 2.56 -5.61 4.56
CA ALA A 46 2.93 -4.64 5.59
C ALA A 46 4.00 -3.66 5.07
N GLU A 47 4.96 -4.16 4.29
CA GLU A 47 6.03 -3.37 3.68
C GLU A 47 5.46 -2.47 2.57
N LEU A 48 4.57 -2.99 1.73
CA LEU A 48 3.88 -2.22 0.69
C LEU A 48 2.97 -1.13 1.30
N PHE A 49 2.30 -1.43 2.40
CA PHE A 49 1.50 -0.47 3.16
C PHE A 49 2.38 0.64 3.73
N LEU A 50 3.49 0.27 4.39
CA LEU A 50 4.42 1.22 4.99
C LEU A 50 5.06 2.13 3.93
N LEU A 51 5.47 1.57 2.79
CA LEU A 51 6.02 2.35 1.67
C LEU A 51 5.01 3.39 1.16
N ASN A 52 3.75 2.98 0.97
CA ASN A 52 2.69 3.92 0.58
C ASN A 52 2.46 4.99 1.66
N ALA A 53 2.41 4.62 2.94
CA ALA A 53 2.23 5.58 4.02
C ALA A 53 3.37 6.63 4.05
N ILE A 54 4.62 6.19 3.92
CA ILE A 54 5.78 7.09 3.87
C ILE A 54 5.72 8.02 2.66
N GLN A 55 5.39 7.48 1.47
CA GLN A 55 5.27 8.28 0.25
C GLN A 55 4.20 9.38 0.37
N TRP A 56 3.10 9.10 1.07
CA TRP A 56 2.05 10.08 1.35
C TRP A 56 2.39 11.05 2.49
N CYS A 57 3.31 10.69 3.38
CA CYS A 57 3.76 11.52 4.49
C CYS A 57 4.91 12.48 4.14
N MET A 58 5.57 12.36 2.99
CA MET A 58 6.67 13.25 2.59
C MET A 58 6.24 14.36 1.62
N PRO A 59 6.37 15.65 2.00
CA PRO A 59 6.73 16.68 1.03
C PRO A 59 8.23 16.55 0.77
N ILE A 60 8.63 15.90 -0.33
CA ILE A 60 10.03 15.97 -0.79
C ILE A 60 10.18 17.33 -1.47
N ASP A 61 10.63 18.34 -0.72
CA ASP A 61 11.14 19.56 -1.32
C ASP A 61 12.32 19.20 -2.24
N THR A 62 12.08 19.33 -3.55
CA THR A 62 13.02 18.99 -4.63
C THR A 62 13.81 20.20 -5.10
N THR A 63 13.98 21.22 -4.26
CA THR A 63 14.83 22.37 -4.57
C THR A 63 16.23 22.17 -3.97
N ALA A 64 17.11 21.63 -4.80
CA ALA A 64 18.56 21.79 -4.70
C ALA A 64 19.04 22.70 -5.84
#